data_AF-A0A4Q3SAE4-F1
#
_entry.id   AF-A0A4Q3SAE4-F1
#
_cell.length_a   1.000
_cell.length_b   1.000
_cell.length_c   1.000
_cell.angle_alpha   90.00
_cell.angle_beta   90.00
_cell.angle_gamma   90.00
#
_symmetry.space_group_name_H-M   'P 1'
#
loop_
_entity.id
_entity.type
_entity.pdbx_description
1 polymer ?
#
loop_
_entity_poly.entity_id
_entity_poly.type
_entity_poly.pdbx_seq_one_letter_code
_entity_poly.pdbx_strand_id
1 'polypeptide(L)'
;MEPLKNLYSKAFFKDLNNNILKVVPGFDEKGFMKAIHDGNWEQEELKQRMRHVGTALHAFLPGNYKKQAKAIAAISKNLIKTGAKENSFPFICLPDFIEVAGLDDFETSLDTMEIVTQFISCEFAIRPFLLA
;
A
#
# COMPACT_ATOMS: atom_id res chain seq x y z
N MET A 1 -21.78 -2.70 14.80
CA MET A 1 -21.06 -2.85 13.52
C MET A 1 -19.70 -2.22 13.74
N GLU A 2 -18.62 -2.96 13.54
CA GLU A 2 -17.25 -2.43 13.78
C GLU A 2 -16.88 -1.38 12.72
N PRO A 3 -16.21 -0.27 13.09
CA PRO A 3 -15.70 0.71 12.14
C PRO A 3 -14.74 0.09 11.11
N LEU A 4 -14.89 0.44 9.82
CA LEU A 4 -14.02 -0.08 8.76
C LEU A 4 -12.53 0.25 8.97
N LYS A 5 -12.21 1.33 9.67
CA LYS A 5 -10.82 1.68 10.02
C LYS A 5 -10.13 0.60 10.86
N ASN A 6 -10.89 -0.24 11.58
CA ASN A 6 -10.37 -1.35 12.38
C ASN A 6 -9.89 -2.53 11.52
N LEU A 7 -10.15 -2.52 10.20
CA LEU A 7 -9.59 -3.49 9.27
C LEU A 7 -8.05 -3.38 9.17
N TYR A 8 -7.49 -2.19 9.43
CA TYR A 8 -6.05 -2.00 9.69
C TYR A 8 -5.68 -2.56 11.07
N SER A 9 -5.73 -3.88 11.17
CA SER A 9 -5.50 -4.64 12.38
C SER A 9 -4.05 -5.13 12.49
N LYS A 10 -3.66 -5.61 13.67
CA LYS A 10 -2.36 -6.29 13.86
C LYS A 10 -2.19 -7.48 12.92
N ALA A 11 -3.28 -8.21 12.62
CA ALA A 11 -3.24 -9.34 11.70
C ALA A 11 -2.98 -8.88 10.26
N PHE A 12 -3.64 -7.80 9.82
CA PHE A 12 -3.37 -7.19 8.51
C PHE A 12 -1.91 -6.75 8.39
N PHE A 13 -1.38 -5.99 9.36
CA PHE A 13 0.00 -5.52 9.27
C PHE A 13 1.03 -6.65 9.28
N LYS A 14 0.78 -7.71 10.06
CA LYS A 14 1.60 -8.91 10.00
C LYS A 14 1.62 -9.53 8.60
N ASP A 15 0.46 -9.63 7.95
CA ASP A 15 0.37 -10.16 6.59
C ASP A 15 1.02 -9.23 5.55
N LEU A 16 0.79 -7.92 5.65
CA LEU A 16 1.46 -6.93 4.80
C LEU A 16 2.98 -7.02 4.93
N ASN A 17 3.53 -7.02 6.14
CA ASN A 17 4.97 -7.12 6.38
C ASN A 17 5.54 -8.43 5.84
N ASN A 18 4.86 -9.56 6.03
CA ASN A 18 5.27 -10.84 5.46
C ASN A 18 5.34 -10.79 3.93
N ASN A 19 4.38 -10.12 3.27
CA ASN A 19 4.40 -9.95 1.82
C ASN A 19 5.50 -8.99 1.36
N ILE A 20 5.76 -7.91 2.10
CA ILE A 20 6.86 -6.98 1.82
C ILE A 20 8.20 -7.71 1.95
N LEU A 21 8.46 -8.44 3.04
CA LEU A 21 9.73 -9.13 3.29
C LEU A 21 10.07 -10.21 2.24
N LYS A 22 9.06 -10.83 1.63
CA LYS A 22 9.25 -11.75 0.49
C LYS A 22 9.80 -11.06 -0.76
N VAL A 23 9.52 -9.77 -0.93
CA VAL A 23 9.88 -8.98 -2.11
C VAL A 23 11.09 -8.08 -1.84
N VAL A 24 11.21 -7.58 -0.61
CA VAL A 24 12.23 -6.65 -0.15
C VAL A 24 12.93 -7.24 1.08
N PRO A 25 13.91 -8.15 0.90
CA PRO A 25 14.70 -8.66 1.99
C PRO A 25 15.40 -7.52 2.73
N GLY A 26 15.30 -7.51 4.07
CA GLY A 26 15.89 -6.46 4.90
C GLY A 26 15.03 -5.21 5.08
N PHE A 27 13.75 -5.24 4.70
CA PHE A 27 12.78 -4.18 5.04
C PHE A 27 12.77 -3.91 6.56
N ASP A 28 12.85 -2.64 6.96
CA ASP A 28 12.81 -2.22 8.36
C ASP A 28 11.37 -2.28 8.91
N GLU A 29 10.92 -3.50 9.19
CA GLU A 29 9.59 -3.75 9.75
C GLU A 29 9.34 -2.99 11.05
N LYS A 30 10.35 -2.92 11.92
CA LYS A 30 10.21 -2.27 13.24
C LYS A 30 10.04 -0.76 13.09
N GLY A 31 10.87 -0.12 12.26
CA GLY A 31 10.75 1.29 11.96
C GLY A 31 9.42 1.59 11.27
N PHE A 32 9.01 0.78 10.29
CA PHE A 32 7.74 0.93 9.59
C PHE A 32 6.55 0.87 10.55
N MET A 33 6.49 -0.15 11.40
CA MET A 33 5.39 -0.29 12.37
C MET A 33 5.34 0.83 13.40
N LYS A 34 6.52 1.38 13.79
CA LYS A 34 6.61 2.55 14.65
C LYS A 34 6.10 3.82 13.96
N ALA A 35 6.35 3.96 12.66
CA ALA A 35 5.83 5.08 11.88
C ALA A 35 4.31 5.00 11.74
N ILE A 36 3.75 3.81 11.49
CA ILE A 36 2.29 3.59 11.39
C ILE A 36 1.57 3.92 12.71
N HIS A 37 2.07 3.46 13.84
CA HIS A 37 1.43 3.65 15.14
C HIS A 37 1.97 4.89 15.85
N ASP A 38 1.96 6.02 15.16
CA ASP A 38 2.32 7.32 15.75
C ASP A 38 1.24 7.83 16.72
N GLY A 39 1.41 9.05 17.23
CA GLY A 39 0.46 9.66 18.15
C GLY A 39 -0.93 9.97 17.55
N ASN A 40 -1.06 9.94 16.23
CA ASN A 40 -2.29 10.30 15.52
C ASN A 40 -3.13 9.08 15.12
N TRP A 41 -2.51 7.90 14.98
CA TRP A 41 -3.15 6.67 14.47
C TRP A 41 -4.53 6.33 15.07
N GLU A 42 -4.70 6.49 16.38
CA GLU A 42 -5.96 6.17 17.06
C GLU A 42 -7.11 7.13 16.66
N GLN A 43 -6.77 8.37 16.29
CA GLN A 43 -7.74 9.39 15.86
C GLN A 43 -8.04 9.33 14.36
N GLU A 44 -7.21 8.62 13.58
CA GLU A 44 -7.37 8.55 12.14
C GLU A 44 -8.59 7.71 11.74
N GLU A 45 -9.34 8.24 10.79
CA GLU A 45 -10.39 7.54 10.08
C GLU A 45 -9.82 6.72 8.90
N LEU A 46 -10.67 5.88 8.28
CA LEU A 46 -10.24 4.90 7.27
C LEU A 46 -9.36 5.49 6.16
N LYS A 47 -9.76 6.63 5.57
CA LYS A 47 -8.99 7.28 4.50
C LYS A 47 -7.67 7.88 5.00
N GLN A 48 -7.64 8.38 6.23
CA GLN A 48 -6.41 8.88 6.85
C GLN A 48 -5.44 7.74 7.09
N ARG A 49 -5.91 6.60 7.63
CA ARG A 49 -5.09 5.38 7.79
C ARG A 49 -4.56 4.86 6.46
N MET A 50 -5.40 4.85 5.42
CA MET A 50 -4.98 4.48 4.07
C MET A 50 -3.83 5.37 3.57
N ARG A 51 -4.00 6.71 3.67
CA ARG A 51 -2.99 7.69 3.28
C ARG A 51 -1.71 7.59 4.10
N HIS A 52 -1.85 7.35 5.40
CA HIS A 52 -0.75 7.16 6.32
C HIS A 52 0.08 5.94 5.89
N VAL A 53 -0.57 4.79 5.69
CA VAL A 53 0.11 3.57 5.25
C VAL A 53 0.74 3.75 3.87
N GLY A 54 0.06 4.36 2.90
CA GLY A 54 0.62 4.65 1.57
C GLY A 54 1.88 5.52 1.63
N THR A 55 1.84 6.57 2.46
CA THR A 55 2.99 7.46 2.68
C THR A 55 4.14 6.74 3.39
N ALA A 56 3.84 5.92 4.40
CA ALA A 56 4.84 5.12 5.10
C ALA A 56 5.49 4.08 4.18
N LEU A 57 4.73 3.46 3.26
CA LEU A 57 5.29 2.57 2.24
C LEU A 57 6.31 3.32 1.38
N HIS A 58 6.01 4.56 0.95
CA HIS A 58 6.96 5.38 0.19
C HIS A 58 8.21 5.74 0.98
N ALA A 59 8.08 6.03 2.28
CA ALA A 59 9.21 6.35 3.14
C ALA A 59 10.13 5.14 3.43
N PHE A 60 9.56 3.93 3.54
CA PHE A 60 10.29 2.74 3.98
C PHE A 60 10.70 1.78 2.84
N LEU A 61 10.03 1.81 1.69
CA LEU A 61 10.45 1.00 0.54
C LEU A 61 11.74 1.59 -0.06
N PRO A 62 12.78 0.77 -0.30
CA PRO A 62 14.09 1.29 -0.66
C PRO A 62 14.18 1.71 -2.13
N GLY A 63 14.90 2.80 -2.38
CA GLY A 63 15.25 3.28 -3.72
C GLY A 63 14.27 4.32 -4.27
N ASN A 64 14.38 4.58 -5.56
CA ASN A 64 13.50 5.53 -6.25
C ASN A 64 12.11 4.95 -6.52
N TYR A 65 11.17 5.80 -6.92
CA TYR A 65 9.79 5.43 -7.21
C TYR A 65 9.68 4.20 -8.13
N LYS A 66 10.44 4.13 -9.23
CA LYS A 66 10.46 2.97 -10.13
C LYS A 66 10.77 1.64 -9.43
N LYS A 67 11.71 1.65 -8.47
CA LYS A 67 12.03 0.44 -7.70
C LYS A 67 10.93 0.10 -6.69
N GLN A 68 10.37 1.11 -6.04
CA GLN A 68 9.27 0.93 -5.09
C GLN A 68 7.99 0.43 -5.78
N ALA A 69 7.64 1.00 -6.94
CA ALA A 69 6.51 0.59 -7.76
C ALA A 69 6.62 -0.89 -8.21
N LYS A 70 7.83 -1.33 -8.61
CA LYS A 70 8.10 -2.76 -8.87
C LYS A 70 7.87 -3.64 -7.64
N ALA A 71 8.23 -3.16 -6.44
CA ALA A 71 7.98 -3.89 -5.20
C ALA A 71 6.46 -4.00 -4.93
N ILE A 72 5.70 -2.92 -5.10
CA ILE A 72 4.24 -2.90 -4.96
C ILE A 72 3.57 -3.86 -5.94
N ALA A 73 3.95 -3.83 -7.22
CA ALA A 73 3.48 -4.77 -8.22
C ALA A 73 3.78 -6.23 -7.84
N ALA A 74 4.97 -6.51 -7.31
CA ALA A 74 5.35 -7.86 -6.88
C ALA A 74 4.57 -8.31 -5.63
N ILE A 75 4.31 -7.40 -4.68
CA ILE A 75 3.45 -7.65 -3.52
C ILE A 75 2.04 -8.02 -4.00
N SER A 76 1.44 -7.24 -4.89
CA SER A 76 0.12 -7.53 -5.46
C SER A 76 0.07 -8.89 -6.18
N LYS A 77 1.09 -9.23 -6.98
CA LYS A 77 1.20 -10.56 -7.61
C LYS A 77 1.24 -11.69 -6.59
N ASN A 78 1.94 -11.51 -5.47
CA ASN A 78 1.96 -12.52 -4.41
C ASN A 78 0.59 -12.69 -3.75
N LEU A 79 -0.11 -11.59 -3.45
CA LEU A 79 -1.45 -11.61 -2.87
C LEU A 79 -2.48 -12.30 -3.78
N ILE A 80 -2.41 -12.06 -5.10
CA ILE A 80 -3.24 -12.74 -6.11
C ILE A 80 -2.96 -14.25 -6.08
N LYS A 81 -1.69 -14.67 -6.08
CA LYS A 81 -1.29 -16.08 -6.09
C LYS A 81 -1.73 -16.84 -4.83
N THR A 82 -1.68 -16.18 -3.67
CA THR A 82 -2.09 -16.81 -2.40
C THR A 82 -3.61 -16.81 -2.20
N GLY A 83 -4.37 -16.21 -3.11
CA GLY A 83 -5.84 -16.16 -3.01
C GLY A 83 -6.33 -15.37 -1.81
N ALA A 84 -5.60 -14.32 -1.40
CA ALA A 84 -5.95 -13.47 -0.27
C ALA A 84 -7.21 -12.65 -0.57
N LYS A 85 -8.38 -13.29 -0.55
CA LYS A 85 -9.68 -12.64 -0.83
C LYS A 85 -10.34 -12.11 0.44
N GLU A 86 -10.30 -12.90 1.52
CA GLU A 86 -10.81 -12.47 2.83
C GLU A 86 -9.88 -11.40 3.41
N ASN A 87 -10.46 -10.31 3.93
CA ASN A 87 -9.72 -9.17 4.49
C ASN A 87 -8.74 -8.48 3.52
N SER A 88 -9.03 -8.52 2.22
CA SER A 88 -8.24 -7.82 1.18
C SER A 88 -8.44 -6.30 1.18
N PHE A 89 -9.56 -5.81 1.70
CA PHE A 89 -9.90 -4.38 1.70
C PHE A 89 -8.81 -3.44 2.25
N PRO A 90 -8.17 -3.67 3.40
CA PRO A 90 -7.10 -2.77 3.89
C PRO A 90 -5.87 -2.66 2.96
N PHE A 91 -5.73 -3.50 1.94
CA PHE A 91 -4.72 -3.31 0.89
C PHE A 91 -5.04 -2.17 -0.10
N ILE A 92 -6.12 -1.39 0.10
CA ILE A 92 -6.33 -0.10 -0.58
C ILE A 92 -5.17 0.89 -0.37
N CYS A 93 -4.29 0.66 0.61
CA CYS A 93 -3.04 1.39 0.75
C CYS A 93 -2.04 1.16 -0.41
N LEU A 94 -2.15 0.05 -1.15
CA LEU A 94 -1.28 -0.24 -2.30
C LEU A 94 -1.54 0.71 -3.48
N PRO A 95 -2.79 0.91 -3.94
CA PRO A 95 -3.07 1.96 -4.92
C PRO A 95 -2.86 3.37 -4.36
N ASP A 96 -3.15 3.64 -3.07
CA ASP A 96 -2.88 4.97 -2.50
C ASP A 96 -1.38 5.32 -2.50
N PHE A 97 -0.47 4.35 -2.33
CA PHE A 97 0.96 4.56 -2.53
C PHE A 97 1.27 5.14 -3.93
N ILE A 98 0.61 4.64 -4.98
CA ILE A 98 0.79 5.13 -6.36
C ILE A 98 0.30 6.58 -6.47
N GLU A 99 -0.84 6.88 -5.83
CA GLU A 99 -1.38 8.24 -5.76
C GLU A 99 -0.42 9.22 -5.09
N VAL A 100 0.23 8.80 -4.01
CA VAL A 100 1.14 9.63 -3.20
C VAL A 100 2.50 9.84 -3.87
N ALA A 101 3.05 8.82 -4.52
CA ALA A 101 4.44 8.83 -4.98
C ALA A 101 4.60 8.88 -6.50
N GLY A 102 3.54 8.65 -7.28
CA GLY A 102 3.65 8.34 -8.70
C GLY A 102 3.36 9.46 -9.69
N LEU A 103 2.92 10.64 -9.23
CA LEU A 103 2.42 11.70 -10.12
C LEU A 103 3.44 12.16 -11.16
N ASP A 104 4.73 12.13 -10.84
CA ASP A 104 5.81 12.57 -11.74
C ASP A 104 6.27 11.47 -12.74
N ASP A 105 5.72 10.26 -12.67
CA ASP A 105 6.13 9.12 -13.49
C ASP A 105 4.90 8.30 -13.92
N PHE A 106 4.16 8.84 -14.89
CA PHE A 106 2.90 8.28 -15.38
C PHE A 106 3.05 6.86 -15.92
N GLU A 107 4.04 6.59 -16.77
CA GLU A 107 4.21 5.26 -17.39
C GLU A 107 4.42 4.17 -16.32
N THR A 108 5.34 4.41 -15.37
CA THR A 108 5.59 3.46 -14.27
C THR A 108 4.34 3.27 -13.40
N SER A 109 3.61 4.36 -13.15
CA SER A 109 2.38 4.32 -12.36
C SER A 109 1.29 3.51 -13.05
N LEU A 110 1.08 3.71 -14.34
CA LEU A 110 0.08 3.02 -15.14
C LEU A 110 0.38 1.51 -15.22
N ASP A 111 1.63 1.13 -15.52
CA ASP A 111 2.08 -0.27 -15.54
C ASP A 111 1.86 -0.95 -14.18
N THR A 112 2.09 -0.21 -13.09
CA THR A 112 1.88 -0.73 -11.73
C THR A 112 0.39 -0.89 -11.42
N MET A 113 -0.44 0.09 -11.80
CA MET A 113 -1.89 0.03 -11.62
C MET A 113 -2.52 -1.14 -12.38
N GLU A 114 -2.06 -1.46 -13.60
CA GLU A 114 -2.55 -2.60 -14.39
C GLU A 114 -2.44 -3.91 -13.60
N ILE A 115 -1.38 -4.06 -12.81
CA ILE A 115 -1.16 -5.24 -11.96
C ILE A 115 -1.98 -5.13 -10.66
N VAL A 116 -1.92 -3.99 -9.98
CA VAL A 116 -2.59 -3.79 -8.69
C VAL A 116 -4.11 -3.93 -8.83
N THR A 117 -4.69 -3.43 -9.94
CA THR A 117 -6.14 -3.45 -10.17
C THR A 117 -6.73 -4.85 -10.38
N GLN A 118 -5.90 -5.86 -10.65
CA GLN A 118 -6.32 -7.26 -10.68
C GLN A 118 -6.59 -7.81 -9.27
N PHE A 119 -6.07 -7.14 -8.24
CA PHE A 119 -6.24 -7.48 -6.83
C PHE A 119 -7.20 -6.52 -6.11
N ILE A 120 -6.97 -5.21 -6.23
CA ILE A 120 -7.73 -4.17 -5.55
C ILE A 120 -7.86 -2.93 -6.45
N SER A 121 -9.04 -2.32 -6.49
CA SER A 121 -9.34 -1.22 -7.41
C SER A 121 -8.34 -0.06 -7.31
N CYS A 122 -7.84 0.40 -8.45
CA CYS A 122 -7.00 1.60 -8.58
C CYS A 122 -7.81 2.87 -8.93
N GLU A 123 -9.14 2.83 -8.80
CA GLU A 123 -10.04 3.91 -9.26
C GLU A 123 -9.80 5.27 -8.62
N PHE A 124 -9.18 5.33 -7.43
CA PHE A 124 -8.80 6.58 -6.78
C PHE A 124 -7.40 7.01 -7.20
N ALA A 125 -6.46 6.06 -7.30
CA ALA A 125 -5.08 6.32 -7.68
C ALA A 125 -4.93 6.88 -9.10
N ILE A 126 -5.81 6.51 -10.04
CA ILE A 126 -5.76 7.03 -11.42
C ILE A 126 -6.26 8.47 -11.55
N ARG A 127 -7.12 8.94 -10.63
CA ARG A 127 -7.82 10.24 -10.79
C ARG A 127 -6.90 11.44 -10.87
N PRO A 128 -5.84 11.57 -10.05
CA PRO A 128 -4.94 12.72 -10.16
C PRO A 128 -4.29 12.86 -11.54
N PHE A 129 -3.99 11.73 -12.20
CA PHE A 129 -3.42 11.73 -13.55
C PHE A 129 -4.39 12.23 -14.62
N LEU A 130 -5.70 12.18 -14.39
CA LEU A 130 -6.73 12.69 -15.30
C LEU A 130 -6.97 14.19 -15.14
N LEU A 131 -6.49 14.78 -14.05
CA LEU A 131 -6.61 16.21 -13.75
C LEU A 131 -5.34 17.00 -14.08
N ALA A 132 -4.26 16.30 -14.44
CA ALA A 132 -2.94 16.84 -14.75
C ALA A 132 -2.85 17.37 -16.18
#